data_AF-A0A4V2K1L7-F1
#
_entry.id   AF-A0A4V2K1L7-F1
#
_cell.length_a   1.000
_cell.length_b   1.000
_cell.length_c   1.000
_cell.angle_alpha   90.00
_cell.angle_beta   90.00
_cell.angle_gamma   90.00
#
_symmetry.space_group_name_H-M   'P 1'
#
loop_
_entity.id
_entity.type
_entity.pdbx_description
1 polymer ?
#
loop_
_entity_poly.entity_id
_entity_poly.type
_entity_poly.pdbx_seq_one_letter_code
_entity_poly.pdbx_strand_id
1 'polypeptide(L)'
;MAPVIMTYRDLIELREAMGLIAPLTRRSSSPALIPCPRDMYCPLIPSHYLFSIPSMNRRKPQVATTFRLCTYPSCRAVVSDRLRCATCNIATYCRLLHQSLDIERHKLECRASRKPRRRPTPVEVRKVDFLLFPTNASTPYVIQADCRVRASSEYGGEQQHDVDWNTYFGGPVPLTSQPVGPAQRSSRGAPSTRLYLAFSDSFATDGSPPNLCARKLTGGRSHVEWAGVLIGYRAREPAEHLT
;
A
#
# COMPACT_ATOMS: atom_id res chain seq x y z
N MET A 1 10.42 1.24 20.50
CA MET A 1 11.10 0.30 19.59
C MET A 1 12.29 1.03 18.98
N ALA A 2 13.49 0.51 19.18
CA ALA A 2 14.74 1.16 18.77
C ALA A 2 14.82 1.33 17.23
N PRO A 3 15.47 2.40 16.73
CA PRO A 3 15.77 2.52 15.30
C PRO A 3 16.63 1.32 14.87
N VAL A 4 16.26 0.69 13.76
CA VAL A 4 17.08 -0.37 13.15
C VAL A 4 18.20 0.34 12.40
N ILE A 5 19.34 0.52 13.08
CA ILE A 5 20.52 1.15 12.51
C ILE A 5 21.09 0.23 11.43
N MET A 6 21.32 0.76 10.23
CA MET A 6 22.04 0.06 9.17
C MET A 6 23.50 -0.13 9.59
N THR A 7 23.99 -1.36 9.54
CA THR A 7 25.33 -1.77 9.97
C THR A 7 26.21 -2.14 8.79
N TYR A 8 27.53 -2.22 9.01
CA TYR A 8 28.48 -2.71 8.00
C TYR A 8 28.16 -4.14 7.51
N ARG A 9 27.55 -4.97 8.37
CA ARG A 9 27.08 -6.31 8.02
C ARG A 9 26.01 -6.27 6.91
N ASP A 10 25.17 -5.24 6.91
CA ASP A 10 24.11 -5.08 5.92
C ASP A 10 24.66 -4.80 4.52
N LEU A 11 25.80 -4.11 4.44
CA LEU A 11 26.51 -3.90 3.18
C LEU A 11 27.08 -5.21 2.62
N ILE A 12 27.55 -6.11 3.49
CA ILE A 12 28.04 -7.43 3.10
C ILE A 12 26.87 -8.28 2.57
N GLU A 13 25.75 -8.30 3.29
CA GLU A 13 24.54 -9.03 2.88
C GLU A 13 23.98 -8.52 1.54
N LEU A 14 23.95 -7.19 1.35
CA LEU A 14 23.56 -6.59 0.06
C LEU A 14 24.50 -7.00 -1.06
N ARG A 15 25.81 -7.02 -0.81
CA ARG A 15 26.79 -7.42 -1.82
C ARG A 15 26.54 -8.84 -2.33
N GLU A 16 26.26 -9.78 -1.42
CA GLU A 16 26.00 -11.18 -1.78
C GLU A 16 24.67 -11.33 -2.51
N ALA A 17 23.61 -10.71 -2.01
CA ALA A 17 22.28 -10.83 -2.58
C ALA A 17 22.09 -10.07 -3.90
N MET A 18 22.71 -8.91 -4.08
CA MET A 18 22.66 -8.18 -5.37
C MET A 18 23.31 -8.95 -6.52
N GLY A 19 24.19 -9.91 -6.23
CA GLY A 19 24.72 -10.84 -7.22
C GLY A 19 23.76 -11.97 -7.62
N LEU A 20 22.71 -12.20 -6.83
CA LEU A 20 21.76 -13.30 -6.97
C LEU A 20 20.35 -12.84 -7.40
N ILE A 21 20.02 -11.56 -7.23
CA ILE A 21 18.72 -11.01 -7.65
C ILE A 21 18.69 -10.94 -9.18
N ALA A 22 18.04 -11.92 -9.81
CA ALA A 22 17.58 -11.81 -11.17
C ALA A 22 16.30 -10.96 -11.19
N PRO A 23 16.20 -9.86 -11.96
CA PRO A 23 14.91 -9.24 -12.18
C PRO A 23 14.07 -10.20 -13.02
N LEU A 24 12.88 -10.51 -12.53
CA LEU A 24 11.86 -11.22 -13.30
C LEU A 24 11.40 -10.32 -14.44
N THR A 25 12.17 -10.27 -15.53
CA THR A 25 11.69 -9.72 -16.79
C THR A 25 10.75 -10.75 -17.40
N ARG A 26 9.46 -10.40 -17.39
CA ARG A 26 8.39 -11.16 -18.04
C ARG A 26 8.61 -11.11 -19.56
N ARG A 27 9.43 -12.03 -20.09
CA ARG A 27 9.50 -12.28 -21.53
C ARG A 27 8.24 -13.03 -21.96
N SER A 28 7.39 -12.36 -22.73
CA SER A 28 6.34 -12.99 -23.52
C SER A 28 6.96 -13.92 -24.56
N SER A 29 6.86 -15.23 -24.32
CA SER A 29 6.88 -16.23 -25.38
C SER A 29 6.15 -17.47 -24.86
N SER A 30 4.94 -17.70 -25.36
CA SER A 30 4.38 -19.06 -25.48
C SER A 30 5.06 -19.75 -26.68
N PRO A 31 4.98 -21.09 -26.85
CA PRO A 31 4.14 -22.06 -26.15
C PRO A 31 4.87 -23.36 -25.68
N ALA A 32 4.31 -24.06 -24.69
CA ALA A 32 4.20 -25.53 -24.68
C ALA A 32 3.27 -25.98 -23.54
N LEU A 33 2.19 -26.65 -23.94
CA LEU A 33 1.16 -27.29 -23.12
C LEU A 33 1.71 -28.55 -22.45
N ILE A 34 1.62 -28.65 -21.12
CA ILE A 34 1.64 -29.93 -20.36
C ILE A 34 0.70 -29.73 -19.14
N PRO A 35 -0.09 -30.76 -18.74
CA PRO A 35 -1.49 -30.59 -18.36
C PRO A 35 -1.74 -30.44 -16.85
N CYS A 36 -2.86 -29.79 -16.52
CA CYS A 36 -3.45 -29.80 -15.18
C CYS A 36 -3.96 -31.21 -14.83
N PRO A 37 -3.67 -31.72 -13.62
CA PRO A 37 -4.47 -32.78 -13.03
C PRO A 37 -5.83 -32.22 -12.63
N ARG A 38 -6.86 -32.87 -13.16
CA ARG A 38 -8.24 -32.82 -12.68
C ARG A 38 -8.33 -33.44 -11.29
N ASP A 39 -9.48 -33.19 -10.68
CA ASP A 39 -10.04 -33.86 -9.49
C ASP A 39 -9.63 -33.23 -8.15
N MET A 40 -10.51 -32.39 -7.60
CA MET A 40 -11.41 -32.88 -6.53
C MET A 40 -12.43 -31.80 -6.11
N TYR A 41 -13.67 -32.04 -6.53
CA TYR A 41 -14.90 -31.94 -5.76
C TYR A 41 -15.11 -30.74 -4.82
N CYS A 42 -15.96 -29.82 -5.27
CA CYS A 42 -16.98 -29.20 -4.42
C CYS A 42 -17.99 -30.27 -3.95
N PRO A 43 -18.39 -30.26 -2.67
CA PRO A 43 -19.69 -30.74 -2.29
C PRO A 43 -20.62 -29.60 -1.93
N LEU A 44 -21.81 -29.73 -2.51
CA LEU A 44 -23.04 -29.02 -2.22
C LEU A 44 -23.54 -29.31 -0.78
N ILE A 45 -24.23 -28.31 -0.24
CA ILE A 45 -25.35 -28.30 0.71
C ILE A 45 -26.00 -29.68 1.03
N PRO A 46 -26.33 -29.96 2.31
CA PRO A 46 -27.74 -30.19 2.72
C PRO A 46 -28.05 -29.46 4.05
N SER A 47 -29.03 -28.55 4.11
CA SER A 47 -30.47 -28.72 4.34
C SER A 47 -30.88 -29.47 5.63
N HIS A 48 -31.57 -28.71 6.49
CA HIS A 48 -32.46 -29.04 7.61
C HIS A 48 -31.91 -29.72 8.86
N TYR A 49 -31.99 -29.04 10.00
CA TYR A 49 -32.89 -29.46 11.09
C TYR A 49 -33.31 -28.26 11.94
N LEU A 50 -34.61 -28.24 12.24
CA LEU A 50 -35.35 -27.27 13.04
C LEU A 50 -35.00 -27.41 14.53
N PHE A 51 -34.86 -26.28 15.24
CA PHE A 51 -35.34 -26.16 16.61
C PHE A 51 -35.84 -24.74 16.87
N SER A 52 -37.15 -24.67 17.10
CA SER A 52 -37.88 -23.49 17.59
C SER A 52 -37.67 -23.34 19.09
N ILE A 53 -37.41 -22.12 19.57
CA ILE A 53 -37.69 -21.69 20.96
C ILE A 53 -38.33 -20.29 20.90
N PRO A 54 -39.40 -20.02 21.67
CA PRO A 54 -40.29 -18.88 21.44
C PRO A 54 -39.94 -17.64 22.27
N SER A 55 -40.54 -16.53 21.82
CA SER A 55 -40.96 -15.38 22.62
C SER A 55 -39.90 -14.40 23.09
N MET A 56 -39.98 -13.16 22.59
CA MET A 56 -40.44 -12.03 23.39
C MET A 56 -40.52 -10.77 22.51
N ASN A 57 -41.67 -10.10 22.61
CA ASN A 57 -42.04 -8.86 21.95
C ASN A 57 -40.90 -7.83 21.89
N ARG A 58 -40.45 -7.51 20.67
CA ARG A 58 -39.90 -6.19 20.36
C ARG A 58 -40.70 -5.61 19.20
N ARG A 59 -41.60 -4.67 19.54
CA ARG A 59 -42.17 -3.74 18.57
C ARG A 59 -41.00 -3.11 17.83
N LYS A 60 -40.77 -3.51 16.58
CA LYS A 60 -39.84 -2.83 15.68
C LYS A 60 -40.34 -1.38 15.60
N PRO A 61 -39.55 -0.37 15.98
CA PRO A 61 -39.90 0.99 15.63
C PRO A 61 -39.99 1.05 14.11
N GLN A 62 -41.15 1.40 13.59
CA GLN A 62 -41.30 1.73 12.18
C GLN A 62 -40.27 2.82 11.87
N VAL A 63 -39.26 2.46 11.11
CA VAL A 63 -38.28 3.41 10.59
C VAL A 63 -39.08 4.31 9.67
N ALA A 64 -39.38 5.53 10.14
CA ALA A 64 -39.94 6.58 9.32
C ALA A 64 -39.04 6.72 8.09
N THR A 65 -39.52 6.25 6.95
CA THR A 65 -38.78 6.31 5.69
C THR A 65 -38.84 7.76 5.26
N THR A 66 -37.84 8.53 5.66
CA THR A 66 -37.70 9.93 5.26
C THR A 66 -37.33 9.94 3.79
N PHE A 67 -38.33 10.11 2.93
CA PHE A 67 -38.11 10.30 1.50
C PHE A 67 -37.31 11.59 1.31
N ARG A 68 -36.10 11.47 0.76
CA ARG A 68 -35.29 12.62 0.36
C ARG A 68 -35.59 12.97 -1.08
N LEU A 69 -35.60 14.26 -1.38
CA LEU A 69 -35.78 14.79 -2.72
C LEU A 69 -34.45 15.24 -3.31
N CYS A 70 -34.36 15.24 -4.63
CA CYS A 70 -33.23 15.80 -5.35
C CYS A 70 -33.01 17.26 -4.94
N THR A 71 -31.75 17.63 -4.65
CA THR A 71 -31.37 18.99 -4.24
C THR A 71 -31.41 20.02 -5.38
N TYR A 72 -31.46 19.56 -6.65
CA TYR A 72 -31.57 20.46 -7.79
C TYR A 72 -32.98 21.09 -7.86
N PRO A 73 -33.15 22.43 -7.91
CA PRO A 73 -34.42 23.10 -7.59
C PRO A 73 -35.57 22.76 -8.53
N SER A 74 -35.24 22.43 -9.78
CA SER A 74 -36.24 22.08 -10.80
C SER A 74 -36.59 20.58 -10.80
N CYS A 75 -35.98 19.78 -9.92
CA CYS A 75 -36.22 18.35 -9.84
C CYS A 75 -36.96 17.98 -8.54
N ARG A 76 -38.09 17.28 -8.67
CA ARG A 76 -38.86 16.74 -7.55
C ARG A 76 -38.73 15.22 -7.38
N ALA A 77 -37.73 14.61 -8.02
CA ALA A 77 -37.54 13.18 -7.94
C ALA A 77 -37.14 12.76 -6.52
N VAL A 78 -37.71 11.65 -6.05
CA VAL A 78 -37.25 10.96 -4.84
C VAL A 78 -35.89 10.34 -5.13
N VAL A 79 -34.94 10.54 -4.22
CA VAL A 79 -33.54 10.11 -4.39
C VAL A 79 -33.16 9.01 -3.42
N SER A 80 -32.24 8.16 -3.86
CA SER A 80 -31.52 7.22 -3.00
C SER A 80 -30.19 7.82 -2.58
N ASP A 81 -29.59 7.31 -1.50
CA ASP A 81 -28.30 7.78 -0.97
C ASP A 81 -27.07 7.48 -1.86
N ARG A 82 -27.28 6.99 -3.10
CA ARG A 82 -26.21 6.62 -4.03
C ARG A 82 -25.43 7.83 -4.54
N LEU A 83 -26.09 8.96 -4.76
CA LEU A 83 -25.46 10.15 -5.36
C LEU A 83 -25.64 11.35 -4.44
N ARG A 84 -24.69 11.52 -3.53
CA ARG A 84 -24.65 12.60 -2.54
C ARG A 84 -23.33 13.32 -2.57
N CYS A 85 -23.33 14.58 -2.19
CA CYS A 85 -22.10 15.36 -2.07
C CYS A 85 -21.17 14.71 -1.03
N ALA A 86 -19.94 14.37 -1.43
CA ALA A 86 -18.96 13.76 -0.54
C ALA A 86 -18.54 14.68 0.61
N THR A 87 -18.61 16.00 0.42
CA THR A 87 -18.19 17.01 1.39
C THR A 87 -19.24 17.21 2.49
N CYS A 88 -20.49 17.46 2.12
CA CYS A 88 -21.54 17.76 3.10
C CYS A 88 -22.39 16.54 3.48
N ASN A 89 -22.44 15.49 2.64
CA ASN A 89 -23.31 14.33 2.81
C ASN A 89 -24.81 14.66 3.03
N ILE A 90 -25.21 15.89 2.70
CA ILE A 90 -26.57 16.44 2.86
C ILE A 90 -27.24 16.53 1.49
N ALA A 91 -26.62 17.21 0.53
CA ALA A 91 -27.14 17.33 -0.82
C ALA A 91 -27.13 15.97 -1.53
N THR A 92 -28.27 15.61 -2.11
CA THR A 92 -28.52 14.33 -2.80
C THR A 92 -29.16 14.58 -4.16
N TYR A 93 -28.75 13.81 -5.16
CA TYR A 93 -29.14 14.03 -6.55
C TYR A 93 -29.68 12.73 -7.16
N CYS A 94 -30.67 12.83 -8.04
CA CYS A 94 -31.15 11.66 -8.78
C CYS A 94 -30.23 11.28 -9.95
N ARG A 95 -29.44 12.23 -10.45
CA ARG A 95 -28.55 12.09 -11.62
C ARG A 95 -27.30 12.95 -11.48
N LEU A 96 -26.19 12.51 -12.08
CA LEU A 96 -24.94 13.27 -12.14
C LEU A 96 -25.11 14.64 -12.80
N LEU A 97 -25.96 14.72 -13.84
CA LEU A 97 -26.27 16.00 -14.51
C LEU A 97 -26.86 17.03 -13.55
N HIS A 98 -27.73 16.61 -12.63
CA HIS A 98 -28.28 17.53 -11.63
C HIS A 98 -27.20 17.99 -10.66
N GLN A 99 -26.28 17.11 -10.27
CA GLN A 99 -25.14 17.51 -9.44
C GLN A 99 -24.23 18.52 -10.16
N SER A 100 -23.93 18.32 -11.44
CA SER A 100 -23.05 19.21 -12.20
C SER A 100 -23.69 20.58 -12.45
N LEU A 101 -24.99 20.63 -12.76
CA LEU A 101 -25.72 21.90 -12.92
C LEU A 101 -25.89 22.64 -11.59
N ASP A 102 -25.92 21.90 -10.48
CA ASP A 102 -26.08 22.45 -9.14
C ASP A 102 -24.78 22.94 -8.52
N ILE A 103 -23.62 22.61 -9.12
CA ILE A 103 -22.32 22.67 -8.44
C ILE A 103 -21.98 24.08 -7.93
N GLU A 104 -22.27 25.12 -8.71
CA GLU A 104 -21.95 26.51 -8.34
C GLU A 104 -22.83 27.01 -7.19
N ARG A 105 -24.14 26.74 -7.25
CA ARG A 105 -25.04 27.08 -6.12
C ARG A 105 -24.69 26.26 -4.88
N HIS A 106 -24.49 24.96 -5.06
CA HIS A 106 -24.18 24.05 -3.97
C HIS A 106 -22.87 24.43 -3.28
N LYS A 107 -21.82 24.85 -4.01
CA LYS A 107 -20.55 25.31 -3.42
C LYS A 107 -20.76 26.42 -2.38
N LEU A 108 -21.66 27.38 -2.64
CA LEU A 108 -21.96 28.49 -1.72
C LEU A 108 -22.67 28.02 -0.45
N GLU A 109 -23.49 26.97 -0.56
CA GLU A 109 -24.31 26.44 0.53
C GLU A 109 -23.71 25.18 1.19
N CYS A 110 -22.65 24.60 0.60
CA CYS A 110 -22.03 23.35 1.01
C CYS A 110 -21.28 23.54 2.32
N ARG A 111 -22.02 23.53 3.42
CA ARG A 111 -21.48 23.41 4.75
C ARG A 111 -21.02 21.97 4.92
N ALA A 112 -19.70 21.76 4.94
CA ALA A 112 -19.13 20.48 5.29
C ALA A 112 -19.85 19.99 6.55
N SER A 113 -20.56 18.86 6.47
CA SER A 113 -21.01 18.21 7.68
C SER A 113 -19.72 17.97 8.44
N ARG A 114 -19.56 18.65 9.59
CA ARG A 114 -18.57 18.24 10.58
C ARG A 114 -18.99 16.85 11.05
N LYS A 115 -18.79 15.82 10.22
CA LYS A 115 -18.26 14.58 10.77
C LYS A 115 -17.07 15.06 11.58
N PRO A 116 -17.00 14.81 12.90
CA PRO A 116 -15.77 15.10 13.61
C PRO A 116 -14.69 14.45 12.77
N ARG A 117 -13.78 15.26 12.22
CA ARG A 117 -12.54 14.73 11.64
C ARG A 117 -12.08 13.75 12.70
N ARG A 118 -12.01 12.46 12.35
CA ARG A 118 -11.35 11.48 13.22
C ARG A 118 -10.10 12.19 13.70
N ARG A 119 -10.00 12.40 15.02
CA ARG A 119 -8.91 13.10 15.68
C ARG A 119 -7.64 12.72 14.91
N PRO A 120 -6.85 13.67 14.37
CA PRO A 120 -5.68 13.34 13.57
C PRO A 120 -4.93 12.24 14.32
N THR A 121 -4.90 11.04 13.75
CA THR A 121 -4.13 9.95 14.35
C THR A 121 -2.74 10.51 14.52
N PRO A 122 -2.13 10.42 15.72
CA PRO A 122 -0.80 10.95 15.94
C PRO A 122 0.11 10.42 14.85
N VAL A 123 0.59 11.30 13.96
CA VAL A 123 1.59 10.95 12.96
C VAL A 123 2.91 11.11 13.68
N GLU A 124 3.46 9.99 14.11
CA GLU A 124 4.80 9.99 14.69
C GLU A 124 5.81 10.08 13.54
N VAL A 125 6.74 11.03 13.62
CA VAL A 125 7.83 11.15 12.64
C VAL A 125 9.11 10.70 13.32
N ARG A 126 9.78 9.71 12.73
CA ARG A 126 11.07 9.20 13.21
C ARG A 126 12.12 9.38 12.13
N LYS A 127 13.33 9.76 12.54
CA LYS A 127 14.52 9.68 11.67
C LYS A 127 14.96 8.22 11.57
N VAL A 128 15.12 7.72 10.35
CA VAL A 128 15.56 6.35 10.08
C VAL A 128 16.71 6.38 9.09
N ASP A 129 17.70 5.51 9.32
CA ASP A 129 18.87 5.37 8.46
C ASP A 129 18.57 4.46 7.27
N PHE A 130 19.07 4.85 6.10
CA PHE A 130 18.97 4.10 4.85
C PHE A 130 20.33 4.07 4.15
N LEU A 131 20.58 3.05 3.33
CA LEU A 131 21.76 2.98 2.48
C LEU A 131 21.42 3.50 1.09
N LEU A 132 22.04 4.60 0.69
CA LEU A 132 21.88 5.15 -0.65
C LEU A 132 23.00 4.63 -1.56
N PHE A 133 22.61 4.11 -2.72
CA PHE A 133 23.50 3.68 -3.80
C PHE A 133 23.34 4.67 -4.94
N PRO A 134 24.13 5.76 -4.95
CA PRO A 134 24.03 6.78 -5.99
C PRO A 134 24.56 6.24 -7.33
N THR A 135 24.09 6.84 -8.42
CA THR A 135 24.55 6.51 -9.78
C THR A 135 25.93 7.11 -10.08
N ASN A 136 26.24 8.26 -9.47
CA ASN A 136 27.45 9.04 -9.71
C ASN A 136 28.62 8.74 -8.75
N ALA A 137 28.47 7.78 -7.83
CA ALA A 137 29.54 7.40 -6.91
C ALA A 137 29.77 5.88 -6.90
N SER A 138 30.98 5.47 -6.51
CA SER A 138 31.37 4.06 -6.49
C SER A 138 31.13 3.37 -5.14
N THR A 139 30.72 4.12 -4.12
CA THR A 139 30.55 3.64 -2.74
C THR A 139 29.21 4.08 -2.19
N PRO A 140 28.47 3.20 -1.50
CA PRO A 140 27.21 3.58 -0.88
C PRO A 140 27.47 4.41 0.37
N TYR A 141 26.48 5.17 0.81
CA TYR A 141 26.56 5.93 2.06
C TYR A 141 25.23 5.96 2.79
N VAL A 142 25.29 6.20 4.09
CA VAL A 142 24.09 6.27 4.94
C VAL A 142 23.44 7.64 4.79
N ILE A 143 22.11 7.64 4.63
CA ILE A 143 21.27 8.83 4.64
C ILE A 143 20.23 8.69 5.75
N GLN A 144 19.76 9.83 6.27
CA GLN A 144 18.63 9.88 7.19
C GLN A 144 17.42 10.47 6.51
N ALA A 145 16.30 9.76 6.58
CA ALA A 145 15.01 10.25 6.08
C ALA A 145 13.93 10.20 7.17
N ASP A 146 12.92 11.05 7.01
CA ASP A 146 11.76 11.08 7.88
C ASP A 146 10.80 9.94 7.50
N CYS A 147 10.60 9.03 8.45
CA CYS A 147 9.61 7.96 8.38
C CYS A 147 8.36 8.39 9.17
N ARG A 148 7.25 8.56 8.45
CA ARG A 148 5.94 8.84 9.05
C ARG A 148 5.27 7.53 9.44
N VAL A 149 5.05 7.34 10.72
CA VAL A 149 4.38 6.16 11.26
C VAL A 149 2.91 6.48 11.50
N ARG A 150 2.03 5.66 10.93
CA ARG A 150 0.57 5.82 11.02
C ARG A 150 -0.06 4.48 11.35
N ALA A 151 -1.12 4.49 12.16
CA ALA A 151 -1.94 3.30 12.32
C ALA A 151 -2.78 3.11 11.05
N SER A 152 -2.61 1.97 10.37
CA SER A 152 -3.42 1.61 9.21
C SER A 152 -4.83 1.31 9.68
N SER A 153 -5.81 2.05 9.16
CA SER A 153 -7.22 1.73 9.40
C SER A 153 -7.69 0.50 8.61
N GLU A 154 -6.94 0.11 7.59
CA GLU A 154 -7.23 -1.04 6.73
C GLU A 154 -6.73 -2.34 7.35
N TYR A 155 -5.53 -2.30 7.96
CA TYR A 155 -4.89 -3.45 8.60
C TYR A 155 -5.01 -3.38 10.13
N GLY A 156 -6.22 -3.21 10.67
CA GLY A 156 -6.48 -3.39 12.10
C GLY A 156 -5.67 -2.53 13.08
N GLY A 157 -5.12 -1.40 12.65
CA GLY A 157 -4.28 -0.53 13.47
C GLY A 157 -2.77 -0.81 13.39
N GLU A 158 -2.32 -1.69 12.48
CA GLU A 158 -0.90 -1.94 12.23
C GLU A 158 -0.14 -0.66 11.87
N GLN A 159 1.13 -0.58 12.25
CA GLN A 159 1.97 0.58 11.94
C GLN A 159 2.38 0.56 10.46
N GLN A 160 1.78 1.45 9.67
CA GLN A 160 2.23 1.80 8.33
C GLN A 160 3.37 2.81 8.42
N HIS A 161 4.43 2.57 7.66
CA HIS A 161 5.64 3.37 7.63
C HIS A 161 5.80 4.01 6.25
N ASP A 162 5.59 5.32 6.16
CA ASP A 162 5.68 6.06 4.91
C ASP A 162 6.96 6.90 4.88
N VAL A 163 7.78 6.71 3.85
CA VAL A 163 8.99 7.50 3.56
C VAL A 163 8.83 8.18 2.21
N ASP A 164 9.20 9.46 2.11
CA ASP A 164 9.15 10.20 0.85
C ASP A 164 10.40 9.97 0.02
N TRP A 165 10.34 8.96 -0.85
CA TRP A 165 11.45 8.57 -1.71
C TRP A 165 11.69 9.54 -2.88
N ASN A 166 10.71 10.38 -3.24
CA ASN A 166 10.80 11.23 -4.42
C ASN A 166 12.02 12.16 -4.39
N THR A 167 12.42 12.58 -3.19
CA THR A 167 13.61 13.40 -2.94
C THR A 167 14.89 12.74 -3.45
N TYR A 168 14.97 11.41 -3.41
CA TYR A 168 16.17 10.65 -3.80
C TYR A 168 16.11 10.15 -5.25
N PHE A 169 14.91 9.95 -5.80
CA PHE A 169 14.72 9.51 -7.19
C PHE A 169 14.52 10.66 -8.19
N GLY A 170 14.52 11.92 -7.72
CA GLY A 170 14.37 13.10 -8.58
C GLY A 170 12.94 13.35 -9.06
N GLY A 171 11.93 12.74 -8.42
CA GLY A 171 10.54 12.88 -8.78
C GLY A 171 9.69 11.65 -8.42
N PRO A 172 8.39 11.68 -8.76
CA PRO A 172 7.50 10.53 -8.61
C PRO A 172 7.91 9.43 -9.60
N VAL A 173 8.41 8.33 -9.05
CA VAL A 173 8.84 7.15 -9.81
C VAL A 173 8.08 5.92 -9.28
N PRO A 174 7.62 4.99 -10.14
CA PRO A 174 7.12 3.71 -9.68
C PRO A 174 8.26 2.94 -9.00
N LEU A 175 8.12 2.69 -7.70
CA LEU A 175 9.12 2.00 -6.90
C LEU A 175 8.64 0.60 -6.54
N THR A 176 9.53 -0.37 -6.68
CA THR A 176 9.42 -1.70 -6.08
C THR A 176 10.55 -1.87 -5.08
N SER A 177 10.37 -2.84 -4.18
CA SER A 177 11.42 -3.31 -3.32
C SER A 177 11.46 -4.83 -3.30
N GLN A 178 12.68 -5.37 -3.31
CA GLN A 178 12.92 -6.81 -3.27
C GLN A 178 13.64 -7.19 -1.98
N PRO A 179 13.26 -8.30 -1.34
CA PRO A 179 13.97 -8.81 -0.17
C PRO A 179 15.39 -9.25 -0.54
N VAL A 180 16.32 -8.98 0.36
CA VAL A 180 17.76 -9.22 0.26
C VAL A 180 18.14 -10.14 1.42
N GLY A 181 18.46 -11.39 1.10
CA GLY A 181 18.87 -12.38 2.11
C GLY A 181 17.75 -12.82 3.07
N PRO A 182 18.10 -13.61 4.10
CA PRO A 182 17.14 -14.15 5.05
C PRO A 182 16.65 -13.10 6.05
N ALA A 183 15.43 -13.32 6.58
CA ALA A 183 14.96 -12.54 7.72
C ALA A 183 15.80 -12.84 8.98
N GLN A 184 16.13 -11.81 9.74
CA GLN A 184 16.94 -11.89 10.95
C GLN A 184 16.16 -11.43 12.17
N ARG A 185 16.39 -12.11 13.30
CA ARG A 185 15.92 -11.67 14.61
C ARG A 185 17.11 -11.16 15.42
N SER A 186 17.02 -9.92 15.89
CA SER A 186 18.06 -9.30 16.70
C SER A 186 18.08 -9.84 18.14
N SER A 187 16.94 -10.31 18.65
CA SER A 187 16.84 -10.92 19.99
C SER A 187 15.61 -11.82 20.11
N ARG A 188 15.58 -12.62 21.19
CA ARG A 188 14.43 -13.47 21.53
C ARG A 188 13.22 -12.56 21.84
N GLY A 189 12.15 -12.69 21.06
CA GLY A 189 10.94 -11.88 21.19
C GLY A 189 10.91 -10.60 20.34
N ALA A 190 12.01 -10.25 19.65
CA ALA A 190 11.98 -9.17 18.66
C ALA A 190 11.34 -9.65 17.34
N PRO A 191 10.57 -8.79 16.65
CA PRO A 191 10.06 -9.11 15.32
C PRO A 191 11.23 -9.33 14.34
N SER A 192 11.07 -10.29 13.44
CA SER A 192 12.05 -10.53 12.38
C SER A 192 12.08 -9.34 11.41
N THR A 193 13.28 -8.96 11.01
CA THR A 193 13.52 -7.92 10.01
C THR A 193 14.31 -8.47 8.85
N ARG A 194 14.03 -8.03 7.64
CA ARG A 194 14.79 -8.37 6.45
C ARG A 194 15.29 -7.11 5.78
N LEU A 195 16.42 -7.25 5.10
CA LEU A 195 16.97 -6.21 4.25
C LEU A 195 16.17 -6.18 2.94
N TYR A 196 15.89 -4.99 2.45
CA TYR A 196 15.18 -4.74 1.21
C TYR A 196 16.01 -3.78 0.36
N LEU A 197 15.94 -3.97 -0.95
CA LEU A 197 16.50 -3.07 -1.94
C LEU A 197 15.36 -2.47 -2.75
N ALA A 198 15.15 -1.16 -2.62
CA ALA A 198 14.21 -0.40 -3.41
C ALA A 198 14.88 0.20 -4.65
N PHE A 199 14.14 0.19 -5.76
CA PHE A 199 14.58 0.70 -7.07
C PHE A 199 13.38 1.07 -7.96
N SER A 200 13.64 1.79 -9.05
CA SER A 200 12.63 2.13 -10.07
C SER A 200 12.19 0.89 -10.85
N ASP A 201 10.90 0.60 -10.95
CA ASP A 201 10.40 -0.54 -11.73
C ASP A 201 10.74 -0.45 -13.21
N SER A 202 11.02 0.77 -13.67
CA SER A 202 11.27 1.08 -15.07
C SER A 202 12.76 1.24 -15.38
N PHE A 203 13.68 1.01 -14.43
CA PHE A 203 15.12 1.30 -14.61
C PHE A 203 15.74 0.61 -15.84
N ALA A 204 15.19 -0.55 -16.22
CA ALA A 204 15.68 -1.34 -17.35
C ALA A 204 15.25 -0.78 -18.72
N THR A 205 14.26 0.10 -18.75
CA THR A 205 13.62 0.59 -19.99
C THR A 205 13.57 2.12 -20.09
N ASP A 206 13.76 2.84 -18.99
CA ASP A 206 13.63 4.30 -18.91
C ASP A 206 14.93 5.06 -19.26
N GLY A 207 16.00 4.34 -19.63
CA GLY A 207 17.29 4.94 -19.94
C GLY A 207 18.04 5.44 -18.70
N SER A 208 17.69 4.94 -17.51
CA SER A 208 18.41 5.25 -16.27
C SER A 208 19.91 5.01 -16.40
N PRO A 209 20.76 5.88 -15.83
CA PRO A 209 22.20 5.71 -15.89
C PRO A 209 22.63 4.47 -15.09
N PRO A 210 23.68 3.75 -15.52
CA PRO A 210 24.23 2.62 -14.77
C PRO A 210 24.61 3.00 -13.33
N ASN A 211 24.31 2.11 -12.38
CA ASN A 211 24.66 2.29 -10.99
C ASN A 211 26.07 1.76 -10.72
N LEU A 212 27.06 2.66 -10.70
CA LEU A 212 28.47 2.31 -10.51
C LEU A 212 28.73 1.65 -9.15
N CYS A 213 28.00 2.05 -8.12
CA CYS A 213 28.10 1.48 -6.78
C CYS A 213 27.69 0.00 -6.78
N ALA A 214 26.50 -0.30 -7.32
CA ALA A 214 25.99 -1.65 -7.48
C ALA A 214 26.94 -2.53 -8.31
N ARG A 215 27.44 -1.98 -9.44
CA ARG A 215 28.39 -2.69 -10.31
C ARG A 215 29.68 -3.04 -9.57
N LYS A 216 30.24 -2.12 -8.80
CA LYS A 216 31.46 -2.37 -8.01
C LYS A 216 31.24 -3.41 -6.92
N LEU A 217 30.11 -3.34 -6.20
CA LEU A 217 29.79 -4.29 -5.13
C LEU A 217 29.62 -5.72 -5.65
N THR A 218 28.85 -5.87 -6.73
CA THR A 218 28.58 -7.17 -7.35
C THR A 218 29.76 -7.71 -8.17
N GLY A 219 30.74 -6.86 -8.47
CA GLY A 219 31.82 -7.17 -9.43
C GLY A 219 31.28 -7.31 -10.85
N GLY A 220 30.20 -6.60 -11.20
CA GLY A 220 29.51 -6.69 -12.48
C GLY A 220 28.66 -7.95 -12.65
N ARG A 221 28.53 -8.79 -11.61
CA ARG A 221 27.75 -10.02 -11.66
C ARG A 221 26.30 -9.71 -11.32
N SER A 222 25.51 -9.43 -12.34
CA SER A 222 24.05 -9.33 -12.26
C SER A 222 23.46 -9.76 -13.60
N HIS A 223 22.31 -10.43 -13.58
CA HIS A 223 21.62 -10.83 -14.81
C HIS A 223 21.15 -9.62 -15.64
N VAL A 224 20.91 -8.49 -14.99
CA VAL A 224 20.56 -7.21 -15.62
C VAL A 224 21.43 -6.13 -15.02
N GLU A 225 21.88 -5.19 -15.85
CA GLU A 225 22.66 -4.06 -15.38
C GLU A 225 21.83 -3.22 -14.40
N TRP A 226 22.34 -3.08 -13.18
CA TRP A 226 21.75 -2.20 -12.18
C TRP A 226 21.82 -0.76 -12.69
N ALA A 227 20.68 -0.08 -12.77
CA ALA A 227 20.59 1.30 -13.22
C ALA A 227 19.72 2.13 -12.27
N GLY A 228 19.93 3.45 -12.31
CA GLY A 228 19.22 4.38 -11.45
C GLY A 228 19.69 4.34 -10.00
N VAL A 229 19.06 5.15 -9.16
CA VAL A 229 19.32 5.19 -7.72
C VAL A 229 18.76 3.92 -7.08
N LEU A 230 19.49 3.33 -6.13
CA LEU A 230 19.00 2.21 -5.32
C LEU A 230 19.03 2.60 -3.84
N ILE A 231 18.09 2.07 -3.05
CA ILE A 231 17.99 2.33 -1.62
C ILE A 231 17.89 1.01 -0.85
N GLY A 232 18.85 0.77 0.02
CA GLY A 232 18.84 -0.36 0.97
C GLY A 232 18.21 0.03 2.29
N TYR A 233 17.34 -0.82 2.84
CA TYR A 233 16.67 -0.58 4.11
C TYR A 233 16.25 -1.86 4.83
N ARG A 234 16.20 -1.85 6.16
CA ARG A 234 15.61 -2.97 6.92
C ARG A 234 14.15 -2.68 7.24
N ALA A 235 13.29 -3.64 6.94
CA ALA A 235 11.87 -3.61 7.29
C ALA A 235 11.48 -4.86 8.09
N ARG A 236 10.39 -4.77 8.84
CA ARG A 236 9.83 -5.93 9.53
C ARG A 236 9.15 -6.84 8.52
N GLU A 237 9.32 -8.14 8.74
CA GLU A 237 8.47 -9.10 8.06
C GLU A 237 7.04 -8.92 8.58
N PRO A 238 6.03 -8.95 7.70
CA PRO A 238 4.64 -9.00 8.13
C PRO A 238 4.50 -10.18 9.08
N ALA A 239 3.77 -9.99 10.19
CA ALA A 239 3.44 -11.11 11.05
C ALA A 239 2.72 -12.14 10.19
N GLU A 240 3.31 -13.32 10.01
CA GLU A 240 2.59 -14.48 9.50
C GLU A 240 1.32 -14.56 10.33
N HIS A 241 0.18 -14.28 9.71
CA HIS A 241 -1.09 -14.46 10.37
C HIS A 241 -1.11 -15.93 10.76
N LEU A 242 -1.11 -16.18 12.07
CA LEU A 242 -1.30 -17.48 12.69
C LEU A 242 -2.45 -18.18 11.98
N THR A 243 -2.11 -19.13 11.11
CA THR A 243 -3.02 -20.16 10.62
C THR A 243 -3.52 -21.00 11.79
#